data_AF-B6JX70-F1
#
_entry.id   AF-B6JX70-F1
#
_cell.length_a   1.000
_cell.length_b   1.000
_cell.length_c   1.000
_cell.angle_alpha   90.00
_cell.angle_beta   90.00
_cell.angle_gamma   90.00
#
_symmetry.space_group_name_H-M   'P 1'
#
loop_
_entity.id
_entity.type
_entity.pdbx_description
1 polymer ?
#
loop_
_entity_poly.entity_id
_entity_poly.type
_entity_poly.pdbx_seq_one_letter_code
_entity_poly.pdbx_strand_id
1 'polypeptide(L)'
;MGNDGGSIPLRQELVKQKSKVAQLDIDLKRSLHKSLFTQCSLSGASLRDPIVSCGFGRLYNKEAILEMLLNRSLYPNAPAHITSIRDVLQLSMKKNEETDRWMCPLSRHEFNEAHKFVYIVPCGHVFELSAFQTVGGNECVLCSTAVNKDDIIPINPSTEQEKALKERLEKLAQQGKTHSLKKIPNSKKNSRKEKKRKLPSEASTTEHRETKHVHTDKLVA
;
A
#
# COMPACT_ATOMS: atom_id res chain seq x y z
N MET A 1 -23.71 3.68 -70.01
CA MET A 1 -24.42 4.17 -68.80
C MET A 1 -23.49 3.95 -67.64
N GLY A 2 -23.12 4.99 -66.90
CA GLY A 2 -22.23 4.90 -65.75
C GLY A 2 -22.45 6.10 -64.86
N ASN A 3 -23.04 5.86 -63.69
CA ASN A 3 -23.30 6.86 -62.66
C ASN A 3 -23.02 6.21 -61.30
N ASP A 4 -21.78 5.77 -61.13
CA ASP A 4 -21.29 5.25 -59.86
C ASP A 4 -21.00 6.47 -58.96
N GLY A 5 -22.03 6.88 -58.23
CA GLY A 5 -22.07 8.15 -57.51
C GLY A 5 -21.16 8.11 -56.30
N GLY A 6 -19.89 8.48 -56.50
CA GLY A 6 -18.87 8.49 -55.46
C GLY A 6 -19.37 9.14 -54.17
N SER A 7 -19.46 8.34 -53.10
CA SER A 7 -20.00 8.75 -51.81
C SER A 7 -19.13 9.84 -51.20
N ILE A 8 -19.59 11.09 -51.29
CA ILE A 8 -18.91 12.25 -50.71
C ILE A 8 -18.91 12.07 -49.18
N PRO A 9 -17.74 11.79 -48.55
CA PRO A 9 -17.69 11.51 -47.13
C PRO A 9 -18.06 12.77 -46.33
N LEU A 10 -18.95 12.60 -45.36
CA LEU A 10 -19.48 13.71 -44.57
C LEU A 10 -18.38 14.29 -43.67
N ARG A 11 -18.46 15.59 -43.36
CA ARG A 11 -17.50 16.26 -42.46
C ARG A 11 -17.40 15.58 -41.08
N GLN A 12 -18.45 14.89 -40.65
CA GLN A 12 -18.50 14.11 -39.41
C GLN A 12 -17.66 12.82 -39.46
N GLU A 13 -17.36 12.31 -40.66
CA GLU A 13 -16.56 11.10 -40.90
C GLU A 13 -15.07 11.44 -41.05
N LEU A 14 -14.74 12.56 -41.72
CA LEU A 14 -13.36 13.06 -41.80
C LEU A 14 -12.83 13.54 -40.44
N VAL A 15 -13.68 14.18 -39.64
CA VAL A 15 -13.29 14.69 -38.32
C VAL A 15 -13.48 13.58 -37.29
N LYS A 16 -12.37 12.95 -36.86
CA LYS A 16 -12.34 12.09 -35.67
C LYS A 16 -12.78 12.88 -34.44
N GLN A 17 -14.08 12.88 -34.17
CA GLN A 17 -14.62 13.45 -32.94
C GLN A 17 -14.05 12.69 -31.75
N LYS A 18 -13.51 13.42 -30.77
CA LYS A 18 -13.04 12.83 -29.52
C LYS A 18 -14.19 12.06 -28.89
N SER A 19 -14.01 10.76 -28.66
CA SER A 19 -15.07 9.89 -28.15
C SER A 19 -15.64 10.47 -26.86
N LYS A 20 -16.95 10.75 -26.87
CA LYS A 20 -17.67 11.14 -25.65
C LYS A 20 -17.60 9.94 -24.71
N VAL A 21 -16.84 10.07 -23.62
CA VAL A 21 -16.82 9.08 -22.55
C VAL A 21 -18.26 8.96 -22.05
N ALA A 22 -18.86 7.78 -22.22
CA ALA A 22 -20.21 7.52 -21.76
C ALA A 22 -20.27 7.82 -20.26
N GLN A 23 -21.14 8.76 -19.88
CA GLN A 23 -21.34 9.10 -18.48
C GLN A 23 -22.10 7.93 -17.84
N LEU A 24 -21.37 6.97 -17.26
CA LEU A 24 -21.96 5.86 -16.50
C LEU A 24 -23.01 6.42 -15.52
N ASP A 25 -24.17 5.79 -15.47
CA ASP A 25 -25.32 6.32 -14.73
C ASP A 25 -24.98 6.60 -13.27
N ILE A 26 -25.60 7.65 -12.72
CA ILE A 26 -25.29 8.16 -11.38
C ILE A 26 -25.58 7.07 -10.33
N ASP A 27 -26.63 6.29 -10.52
CA ASP A 27 -27.02 5.19 -9.64
C ASP A 27 -26.08 3.98 -9.78
N LEU A 28 -25.51 3.74 -10.96
CA LEU A 28 -24.50 2.70 -11.21
C LEU A 28 -23.16 3.08 -10.55
N LYS A 29 -22.78 4.37 -10.56
CA LYS A 29 -21.66 4.87 -9.74
C LYS A 29 -21.94 4.70 -8.25
N ARG A 30 -23.16 4.99 -7.78
CA ARG A 30 -23.54 4.83 -6.36
C ARG A 30 -23.47 3.38 -5.92
N SER A 31 -23.98 2.43 -6.72
CA SER A 31 -23.92 1.00 -6.39
C SER A 31 -22.49 0.44 -6.39
N LEU A 32 -21.63 0.88 -7.32
CA LEU A 32 -20.21 0.55 -7.31
C LEU A 32 -19.46 1.13 -6.09
N HIS A 33 -19.78 2.35 -5.66
CA HIS A 33 -19.18 2.90 -4.44
C HIS A 33 -19.60 2.10 -3.20
N LYS A 34 -20.87 1.71 -3.11
CA LYS A 34 -21.39 0.88 -2.01
C LYS A 34 -20.81 -0.54 -1.99
N SER A 35 -20.54 -1.15 -3.14
CA SER A 35 -19.95 -2.49 -3.20
C SER A 35 -18.52 -2.52 -2.64
N LEU A 36 -17.74 -1.45 -2.80
CA LEU A 36 -16.37 -1.35 -2.25
C LEU A 36 -16.30 -1.45 -0.71
N PHE A 37 -17.37 -1.09 0.01
CA PHE A 37 -17.45 -1.18 1.48
C PHE A 37 -18.16 -2.45 1.98
N THR A 38 -18.75 -3.24 1.07
CA THR A 38 -19.58 -4.41 1.43
C THR A 38 -19.12 -5.73 0.80
N GLN A 39 -18.28 -5.70 -0.24
CA GLN A 39 -17.80 -6.87 -0.99
C GLN A 39 -16.27 -6.98 -1.01
N CYS A 40 -15.78 -8.22 -1.09
CA CYS A 40 -14.37 -8.56 -1.27
C CYS A 40 -13.90 -8.20 -2.68
N SER A 41 -12.88 -7.35 -2.82
CA SER A 41 -12.32 -6.90 -4.12
C SER A 41 -11.70 -8.03 -4.98
N LEU A 42 -11.61 -9.26 -4.48
CA LEU A 42 -11.04 -10.42 -5.17
C LEU A 42 -12.09 -11.46 -5.59
N SER A 43 -13.13 -11.67 -4.76
CA SER A 43 -14.13 -12.73 -4.97
C SER A 43 -15.57 -12.23 -5.12
N GLY A 44 -15.85 -10.93 -4.97
CA GLY A 44 -17.19 -10.34 -5.08
C GLY A 44 -18.17 -10.70 -3.94
N ALA A 45 -17.89 -11.77 -3.19
CA ALA A 45 -18.65 -12.16 -2.00
C ALA A 45 -18.60 -11.08 -0.90
N SER A 46 -19.66 -11.00 -0.09
CA SER A 46 -19.77 -10.06 1.02
C SER A 46 -18.57 -10.14 1.98
N LEU A 47 -18.19 -8.99 2.54
CA LEU A 47 -17.11 -8.92 3.53
C LEU A 47 -17.49 -9.67 4.81
N ARG A 48 -16.62 -10.59 5.25
CA ARG A 48 -16.77 -11.42 6.46
C ARG A 48 -15.51 -11.37 7.29
N ASP A 49 -15.65 -11.55 8.60
CA ASP A 49 -14.51 -11.69 9.49
C ASP A 49 -13.71 -12.95 9.20
N PRO A 50 -12.36 -12.90 9.32
CA PRO A 50 -11.54 -11.69 9.48
C PRO A 50 -11.29 -10.98 8.14
N ILE A 51 -11.48 -9.66 8.12
CA ILE A 51 -11.21 -8.80 6.95
C ILE A 51 -9.71 -8.45 6.89
N VAL A 52 -9.13 -8.40 5.68
CA VAL A 52 -7.75 -7.97 5.44
C VAL A 52 -7.69 -6.88 4.36
N SER A 53 -6.71 -5.99 4.46
CA SER A 53 -6.41 -4.97 3.47
C SER A 53 -5.03 -5.18 2.83
N CYS A 54 -4.87 -4.77 1.57
CA CYS A 54 -3.54 -4.61 0.96
C CYS A 54 -3.08 -3.16 1.06
N GLY A 55 -1.79 -2.90 0.79
CA GLY A 55 -1.21 -1.56 0.88
C GLY A 55 -1.78 -0.49 -0.07
N PHE A 56 -2.73 -0.85 -0.94
CA PHE A 56 -3.51 0.06 -1.78
C PHE A 56 -4.86 0.43 -1.15
N GLY A 57 -5.12 0.06 0.12
CA GLY A 57 -6.37 0.37 0.82
C GLY A 57 -7.59 -0.46 0.40
N ARG A 58 -7.40 -1.48 -0.44
CA ARG A 58 -8.49 -2.36 -0.93
C ARG A 58 -8.78 -3.48 0.06
N LEU A 59 -10.06 -3.84 0.20
CA LEU A 59 -10.57 -4.80 1.17
C LEU A 59 -10.76 -6.21 0.58
N TYR A 60 -10.43 -7.23 1.37
CA TYR A 60 -10.54 -8.63 1.01
C TYR A 60 -10.95 -9.50 2.21
N ASN A 61 -11.63 -10.62 1.94
CA ASN A 61 -11.79 -11.68 2.93
C ASN A 61 -10.49 -12.47 3.06
N LYS A 62 -10.05 -12.80 4.28
CA LYS A 62 -8.82 -13.58 4.51
C LYS A 62 -8.83 -14.95 3.83
N GLU A 63 -9.99 -15.60 3.79
CA GLU A 63 -10.23 -16.87 3.10
C GLU A 63 -9.83 -16.78 1.61
N ALA A 64 -10.43 -15.85 0.86
CA ALA A 64 -10.15 -15.66 -0.57
C ALA A 64 -8.69 -15.30 -0.86
N ILE A 65 -8.01 -14.59 0.05
CA ILE A 65 -6.57 -14.31 -0.08
C ILE A 65 -5.73 -15.58 0.13
N LEU A 66 -6.11 -16.46 1.06
CA LEU A 66 -5.44 -17.74 1.26
C LEU A 66 -5.68 -18.70 0.07
N GLU A 67 -6.91 -18.78 -0.43
CA GLU A 67 -7.27 -19.54 -1.64
C GLU A 67 -6.47 -19.08 -2.86
N MET A 68 -6.35 -17.76 -3.07
CA MET A 68 -5.57 -17.17 -4.16
C MET A 68 -4.05 -17.34 -4.00
N LEU A 69 -3.54 -17.41 -2.77
CA LEU A 69 -2.13 -17.71 -2.51
C LEU A 69 -1.79 -19.21 -2.69
N LEU A 70 -2.77 -20.10 -2.53
CA LEU A 70 -2.63 -21.53 -2.83
C LEU A 70 -2.79 -21.82 -4.34
N ASN A 71 -3.89 -21.36 -4.94
CA ASN A 71 -4.29 -21.67 -6.31
C ASN A 71 -4.59 -20.38 -7.10
N ARG A 72 -3.53 -19.65 -7.48
CA ARG A 72 -3.66 -18.36 -8.19
C ARG A 72 -4.40 -18.45 -9.53
N SER A 73 -4.43 -19.63 -10.17
CA SER A 73 -5.17 -19.91 -11.40
C SER A 73 -6.69 -19.73 -11.29
N LEU A 74 -7.26 -19.86 -10.09
CA LEU A 74 -8.70 -19.64 -9.84
C LEU A 74 -9.10 -18.16 -9.91
N TYR A 75 -8.12 -17.25 -9.82
CA TYR A 75 -8.34 -15.80 -9.76
C TYR A 75 -7.58 -15.10 -10.88
N PRO A 76 -8.12 -15.02 -12.11
CA PRO A 76 -7.44 -14.36 -13.24
C PRO A 76 -7.14 -12.87 -12.96
N ASN A 77 -7.94 -12.22 -12.11
CA ASN A 77 -7.76 -10.83 -11.67
C ASN A 77 -6.93 -10.69 -10.38
N ALA A 78 -6.17 -11.71 -9.98
CA ALA A 78 -5.41 -11.73 -8.73
C ALA A 78 -4.34 -10.61 -8.66
N PRO A 79 -4.39 -9.69 -7.66
CA PRO A 79 -3.50 -8.54 -7.57
C PRO A 79 -2.01 -8.95 -7.48
N ALA A 80 -1.21 -8.56 -8.46
CA ALA A 80 0.20 -8.96 -8.61
C ALA A 80 1.09 -8.60 -7.39
N HIS A 81 0.72 -7.57 -6.63
CA HIS A 81 1.46 -7.12 -5.45
C HIS A 81 1.24 -8.01 -4.20
N ILE A 82 0.22 -8.88 -4.19
CA ILE A 82 0.00 -9.83 -3.09
C ILE A 82 0.71 -11.13 -3.43
N THR A 83 1.87 -11.33 -2.80
CA THR A 83 2.72 -12.52 -2.96
C THR A 83 2.73 -13.41 -1.71
N SER A 84 2.39 -12.83 -0.56
CA SER A 84 2.44 -13.49 0.74
C SER A 84 1.42 -12.90 1.71
N ILE A 85 1.11 -13.65 2.77
CA ILE A 85 0.27 -13.20 3.89
C ILE A 85 0.91 -12.06 4.74
N ARG A 86 2.11 -11.58 4.36
CA ARG A 86 2.80 -10.42 4.97
C ARG A 86 2.54 -9.12 4.21
N ASP A 87 2.03 -9.22 2.98
CA ASP A 87 1.75 -8.09 2.08
C ASP A 87 0.34 -7.53 2.27
N VAL A 88 -0.51 -8.30 2.95
CA VAL A 88 -1.79 -7.87 3.53
C VAL A 88 -1.67 -7.64 5.03
N LEU A 89 -2.58 -6.86 5.59
CA LEU A 89 -2.72 -6.57 7.00
C LEU A 89 -4.15 -6.93 7.45
N GLN A 90 -4.32 -7.61 8.59
CA GLN A 90 -5.67 -7.88 9.11
C GLN A 90 -6.23 -6.63 9.77
N LEU A 91 -7.48 -6.29 9.46
CA LEU A 91 -8.17 -5.14 10.04
C LEU A 91 -8.84 -5.52 11.36
N SER A 92 -8.88 -4.56 12.27
CA SER A 92 -9.63 -4.60 13.52
C SER A 92 -10.69 -3.50 13.46
N MET A 93 -11.93 -3.93 13.25
CA MET A 93 -13.13 -3.09 13.26
C MET A 93 -14.04 -3.53 14.42
N LYS A 94 -14.95 -2.65 14.85
CA LYS A 94 -16.04 -3.03 15.76
C LYS A 94 -17.34 -3.13 14.98
N LYS A 95 -18.19 -4.09 15.33
CA LYS A 95 -19.60 -4.11 14.91
C LYS A 95 -20.47 -3.40 15.95
N ASN A 96 -21.61 -2.89 15.53
CA ASN A 96 -22.73 -2.59 16.42
C ASN A 96 -23.52 -3.89 16.70
N GLU A 97 -23.80 -4.17 17.97
CA GLU A 97 -24.56 -5.34 18.42
C GLU A 97 -26.02 -5.30 17.94
N GLU A 98 -26.61 -4.10 17.76
CA GLU A 98 -28.00 -3.93 17.34
C GLU A 98 -28.23 -4.15 15.83
N THR A 99 -27.20 -3.95 14.99
CA THR A 99 -27.36 -3.91 13.53
C THR A 99 -26.44 -4.88 12.77
N ASP A 100 -25.51 -5.55 13.47
CA ASP A 100 -24.37 -6.31 12.92
C ASP A 100 -23.50 -5.52 11.90
N ARG A 101 -23.70 -4.19 11.80
CA ARG A 101 -22.93 -3.34 10.87
C ARG A 101 -21.62 -2.89 11.50
N TRP A 102 -20.59 -2.85 10.66
CA TRP A 102 -19.29 -2.28 10.97
C TRP A 102 -19.39 -0.79 11.32
N MET A 103 -18.66 -0.34 12.34
CA MET A 103 -18.71 1.03 12.85
C MET A 103 -17.33 1.56 13.29
N CYS A 104 -17.16 2.89 13.24
CA CYS A 104 -15.99 3.55 13.80
C CYS A 104 -15.97 3.43 15.33
N PRO A 105 -14.86 2.98 15.96
CA PRO A 105 -14.76 2.89 17.41
C PRO A 105 -14.68 4.26 18.12
N LEU A 106 -14.44 5.36 17.39
CA LEU A 106 -14.38 6.72 17.92
C LEU A 106 -15.68 7.50 17.64
N SER A 107 -16.03 7.73 16.37
CA SER A 107 -17.21 8.53 15.99
C SER A 107 -18.52 7.75 15.95
N ARG A 108 -18.49 6.42 16.10
CA ARG A 108 -19.65 5.51 15.97
C ARG A 108 -20.36 5.51 14.60
N HIS A 109 -19.89 6.30 13.63
CA HIS A 109 -20.40 6.28 12.25
C HIS A 109 -20.24 4.89 11.62
N GLU A 110 -21.24 4.47 10.86
CA GLU A 110 -21.25 3.17 10.16
C GLU A 110 -20.24 3.15 9.01
N PHE A 111 -19.66 1.98 8.76
CA PHE A 111 -18.67 1.75 7.71
C PHE A 111 -19.34 1.72 6.33
N ASN A 112 -19.32 2.86 5.65
CA ASN A 112 -20.03 3.09 4.40
C ASN A 112 -19.28 4.08 3.49
N GLU A 113 -19.83 4.30 2.30
CA GLU A 113 -19.30 5.22 1.29
C GLU A 113 -19.46 6.71 1.60
N ALA A 114 -20.17 7.08 2.68
CA ALA A 114 -20.41 8.48 3.05
C ALA A 114 -19.26 9.07 3.91
N HIS A 115 -18.60 8.24 4.72
CA HIS A 115 -17.48 8.65 5.57
C HIS A 115 -16.14 8.13 5.03
N LYS A 116 -15.06 8.90 5.20
CA LYS A 116 -13.72 8.51 4.76
C LYS A 116 -13.04 7.69 5.86
N PHE A 117 -12.84 6.40 5.63
CA PHE A 117 -12.17 5.52 6.59
C PHE A 117 -10.67 5.39 6.31
N VAL A 118 -9.89 5.25 7.38
CA VAL A 118 -8.46 4.95 7.40
C VAL A 118 -8.18 3.76 8.30
N TYR A 119 -7.07 3.05 8.07
CA TYR A 119 -6.51 2.12 9.03
C TYR A 119 -5.04 2.41 9.32
N ILE A 120 -4.59 1.99 10.49
CA ILE A 120 -3.26 2.30 11.01
C ILE A 120 -2.35 1.08 10.86
N VAL A 121 -1.23 1.25 10.17
CA VAL A 121 -0.16 0.25 10.12
C VAL A 121 0.76 0.43 11.34
N PRO A 122 1.20 -0.63 12.05
CA PRO A 122 0.97 -2.05 11.80
C PRO A 122 -0.20 -2.68 12.60
N CYS A 123 -0.96 -1.91 13.38
CA CYS A 123 -1.93 -2.46 14.35
C CYS A 123 -3.31 -2.83 13.77
N GLY A 124 -3.67 -2.33 12.58
CA GLY A 124 -4.88 -2.72 11.84
C GLY A 124 -6.19 -2.11 12.30
N HIS A 125 -6.18 -1.29 13.36
CA HIS A 125 -7.36 -0.56 13.82
C HIS A 125 -7.87 0.41 12.75
N VAL A 126 -9.18 0.37 12.49
CA VAL A 126 -9.88 1.22 11.52
C VAL A 126 -10.58 2.37 12.22
N PHE A 127 -10.48 3.57 11.65
CA PHE A 127 -11.11 4.80 12.14
C PHE A 127 -11.68 5.60 10.98
N GLU A 128 -12.60 6.52 11.28
CA GLU A 128 -12.91 7.61 10.36
C GLU A 128 -11.76 8.63 10.36
N LEU A 129 -11.38 9.12 9.19
CA LEU A 129 -10.29 10.08 8.99
C LEU A 129 -10.46 11.33 9.85
N SER A 130 -11.64 11.95 9.84
CA SER A 130 -11.92 13.18 10.60
C SER A 130 -11.82 12.95 12.10
N ALA A 131 -12.45 11.88 12.61
CA ALA A 131 -12.41 11.52 14.04
C ALA A 131 -10.97 11.19 14.50
N PHE A 132 -10.19 10.49 13.67
CA PHE A 132 -8.79 10.25 13.95
C PHE A 132 -7.94 11.53 13.89
N GLN A 133 -8.22 12.48 12.99
CA GLN A 133 -7.50 13.76 12.93
C GLN A 133 -7.82 14.70 14.11
N THR A 134 -8.99 14.59 14.74
CA THR A 134 -9.37 15.38 15.92
C THR A 134 -8.81 14.82 17.23
N VAL A 135 -8.69 13.49 17.36
CA VAL A 135 -8.35 12.82 18.64
C VAL A 135 -7.01 12.07 18.59
N GLY A 136 -6.63 11.54 17.44
CA GLY A 136 -5.40 10.79 17.22
C GLY A 136 -4.20 11.71 16.94
N GLY A 137 -3.29 11.79 17.91
CA GLY A 137 -1.98 12.38 17.71
C GLY A 137 -0.99 11.43 17.02
N ASN A 138 0.19 11.28 17.61
CA ASN A 138 1.23 10.37 17.09
C ASN A 138 1.05 8.90 17.54
N GLU A 139 -0.12 8.51 18.03
CA GLU A 139 -0.40 7.15 18.54
C GLU A 139 -1.83 6.68 18.24
N CYS A 140 -2.02 5.35 18.21
CA CYS A 140 -3.32 4.73 17.98
C CYS A 140 -4.14 4.63 19.29
N VAL A 141 -5.26 5.35 19.35
CA VAL A 141 -6.16 5.48 20.52
C VAL A 141 -6.65 4.14 21.12
N LEU A 142 -6.60 3.04 20.36
CA LEU A 142 -7.00 1.70 20.84
C LEU A 142 -5.85 0.81 21.35
N CYS A 143 -4.58 1.18 21.15
CA CYS A 143 -3.45 0.29 21.46
C CYS A 143 -2.09 0.98 21.68
N SER A 144 -2.04 2.32 21.77
CA SER A 144 -0.84 3.16 21.94
C SER A 144 0.34 2.82 21.02
N THR A 145 0.06 2.19 19.87
CA THR A 145 1.07 1.96 18.83
C THR A 145 1.37 3.30 18.16
N ALA A 146 2.65 3.69 18.12
CA ALA A 146 3.08 4.93 17.48
C ALA A 146 2.72 4.96 15.98
N VAL A 147 2.30 6.13 15.50
CA VAL A 147 1.74 6.35 14.16
C VAL A 147 2.54 7.44 13.44
N ASN A 148 3.15 7.09 12.32
CA ASN A 148 3.70 8.08 11.38
C ASN A 148 2.62 8.54 10.40
N LYS A 149 2.75 9.75 9.84
CA LYS A 149 1.84 10.25 8.80
C LYS A 149 1.73 9.32 7.60
N ASP A 150 2.86 8.72 7.19
CA ASP A 150 2.90 7.71 6.14
C ASP A 150 2.09 6.45 6.51
N ASP A 151 2.06 6.06 7.78
CA ASP A 151 1.51 4.77 8.24
C ASP A 151 -0.03 4.71 8.30
N ILE A 152 -0.70 5.84 8.11
CA ILE A 152 -2.16 5.96 7.98
C ILE A 152 -2.54 5.66 6.52
N ILE A 153 -3.37 4.63 6.27
CA ILE A 153 -3.83 4.27 4.91
C ILE A 153 -5.34 4.53 4.76
N PRO A 154 -5.78 5.33 3.77
CA PRO A 154 -7.20 5.43 3.40
C PRO A 154 -7.71 4.12 2.81
N ILE A 155 -8.91 3.71 3.23
CA ILE A 155 -9.65 2.59 2.66
C ILE A 155 -10.34 3.06 1.38
N ASN A 156 -10.31 2.23 0.33
CA ASN A 156 -10.89 2.52 -0.99
C ASN A 156 -10.50 3.91 -1.55
N PRO A 157 -9.18 4.20 -1.69
CA PRO A 157 -8.66 5.51 -2.05
C PRO A 157 -9.05 6.00 -3.45
N SER A 158 -8.97 7.32 -3.65
CA SER A 158 -9.04 7.93 -4.99
C SER A 158 -7.83 7.53 -5.86
N THR A 159 -7.93 7.73 -7.18
CA THR A 159 -6.84 7.48 -8.14
C THR A 159 -5.59 8.34 -7.91
N GLU A 160 -5.70 9.42 -7.14
CA GLU A 160 -4.59 10.26 -6.69
C GLU A 160 -3.95 9.69 -5.42
N GLN A 161 -4.76 9.31 -4.44
CA GLN A 161 -4.31 8.65 -3.21
C GLN A 161 -3.65 7.29 -3.50
N GLU A 162 -4.12 6.54 -4.51
CA GLU A 162 -3.44 5.33 -5.01
C GLU A 162 -2.00 5.60 -5.46
N LYS A 163 -1.66 6.79 -5.97
CA LYS A 163 -0.28 7.13 -6.39
C LYS A 163 0.62 7.31 -5.16
N ALA A 164 0.15 8.07 -4.17
CA ALA A 164 0.87 8.23 -2.90
C ALA A 164 1.11 6.89 -2.18
N LEU A 165 0.15 5.96 -2.25
CA LEU A 165 0.31 4.61 -1.72
C LEU A 165 1.30 3.74 -2.54
N LYS A 166 1.36 3.89 -3.87
CA LYS A 166 2.40 3.25 -4.72
C LYS A 166 3.79 3.73 -4.30
N GLU A 167 4.00 5.04 -4.19
CA GLU A 167 5.26 5.62 -3.71
C GLU A 167 5.63 5.15 -2.30
N ARG A 168 4.67 5.03 -1.38
CA ARG A 168 4.93 4.48 -0.04
C ARG A 168 5.36 3.02 -0.12
N LEU A 169 4.72 2.19 -0.93
CA LEU A 169 5.08 0.78 -1.10
C LEU A 169 6.48 0.61 -1.71
N GLU A 170 6.86 1.47 -2.66
CA GLU A 170 8.22 1.51 -3.22
C GLU A 170 9.26 1.91 -2.16
N LYS A 171 8.98 2.96 -1.36
CA LYS A 171 9.83 3.36 -0.21
C LYS A 171 9.97 2.23 0.82
N LEU A 172 8.91 1.49 1.12
CA LEU A 172 8.95 0.33 2.03
C LEU A 172 9.73 -0.85 1.44
N ALA A 173 9.59 -1.12 0.15
CA ALA A 173 10.35 -2.17 -0.55
C ALA A 173 11.86 -1.86 -0.56
N GLN A 174 12.25 -0.61 -0.80
CA GLN A 174 13.65 -0.14 -0.67
C GLN A 174 14.19 -0.35 0.76
N GLN A 175 13.36 -0.15 1.79
CA GLN A 175 13.68 -0.44 3.19
C GLN A 175 13.64 -1.96 3.55
N GLY A 176 13.31 -2.84 2.60
CA GLY A 176 13.19 -4.28 2.83
C GLY A 176 12.01 -4.68 3.72
N LYS A 177 10.96 -3.86 3.78
CA LYS A 177 9.72 -4.06 4.55
C LYS A 177 8.54 -4.37 3.62
N THR A 178 7.61 -5.22 4.06
CA THR A 178 6.29 -5.36 3.43
C THR A 178 5.34 -4.25 3.88
N HIS A 179 4.14 -4.19 3.30
CA HIS A 179 3.05 -3.31 3.76
C HIS A 179 2.83 -3.37 5.28
N SER A 180 2.87 -4.56 5.88
CA SER A 180 2.75 -4.78 7.34
C SER A 180 3.94 -4.27 8.18
N LEU A 181 4.88 -3.51 7.61
CA LEU A 181 6.20 -3.14 8.18
C LEU A 181 7.11 -4.34 8.55
N LYS A 182 6.69 -5.57 8.23
CA LYS A 182 7.43 -6.82 8.51
C LYS A 182 8.57 -6.98 7.52
N LYS A 183 9.71 -7.51 7.96
CA LYS A 183 10.90 -7.69 7.10
C LYS A 183 10.65 -8.75 6.01
N ILE A 184 11.00 -8.40 4.78
CA ILE A 184 11.00 -9.31 3.62
C ILE A 184 12.09 -10.38 3.86
N PRO A 185 11.79 -11.69 3.74
CA PRO A 185 12.71 -12.75 4.18
C PRO A 185 14.06 -12.78 3.45
N ASN A 186 14.12 -12.30 2.19
CA ASN A 186 15.32 -12.38 1.34
C ASN A 186 16.18 -11.08 1.30
N SER A 187 15.84 -10.03 2.05
CA SER A 187 16.54 -8.72 1.96
C SER A 187 17.99 -8.72 2.47
N LYS A 188 18.46 -9.79 3.12
CA LYS A 188 19.81 -9.90 3.71
C LYS A 188 20.98 -10.00 2.70
N LYS A 189 20.76 -10.10 1.38
CA LYS A 189 21.84 -10.51 0.44
C LYS A 189 22.74 -9.39 -0.11
N ASN A 190 22.33 -8.11 -0.11
CA ASN A 190 23.08 -7.04 -0.81
C ASN A 190 23.86 -6.06 0.08
N SER A 191 23.60 -5.96 1.39
CA SER A 191 24.20 -4.91 2.25
C SER A 191 25.70 -5.05 2.57
N ARG A 192 26.43 -5.94 1.88
CA ARG A 192 27.84 -6.27 2.17
C ARG A 192 28.85 -5.88 1.08
N LYS A 193 28.44 -5.21 -0.02
CA LYS A 193 29.35 -4.81 -1.11
C LYS A 193 29.80 -3.34 -1.12
N GLU A 194 29.07 -2.41 -0.49
CA GLU A 194 29.33 -0.96 -0.62
C GLU A 194 30.21 -0.34 0.50
N LYS A 195 31.05 -1.14 1.16
CA LYS A 195 32.05 -0.64 2.14
C LYS A 195 33.51 -1.01 1.83
N LYS A 196 33.82 -1.37 0.58
CA LYS A 196 35.21 -1.49 0.07
C LYS A 196 35.40 -0.82 -1.31
N ARG A 197 35.24 0.50 -1.35
CA ARG A 197 35.86 1.39 -2.35
C ARG A 197 35.99 2.82 -1.77
N LYS A 198 36.95 2.99 -0.86
CA LYS A 198 37.57 4.30 -0.59
C LYS A 198 38.91 4.33 -1.32
N LEU A 199 39.06 5.22 -2.29
CA LEU A 199 40.34 5.81 -2.64
C LEU A 199 40.25 7.29 -2.29
N PRO A 200 41.10 7.82 -1.40
CA PRO A 200 41.57 9.20 -1.47
C PRO A 200 42.63 9.30 -2.57
N SER A 201 42.70 10.44 -3.26
CA SER A 201 43.79 10.79 -4.18
C SER A 201 44.98 11.42 -3.44
N GLU A 202 46.11 11.55 -4.15
CA GLU A 202 47.38 12.16 -3.71
C GLU A 202 47.22 13.65 -3.34
N ALA A 203 48.15 14.34 -2.65
CA ALA A 203 49.55 14.05 -2.29
C ALA A 203 49.82 14.47 -0.79
N SER A 204 51.00 14.74 -0.20
CA SER A 204 52.34 15.12 -0.69
C SER A 204 53.51 14.75 0.28
N THR A 205 54.72 15.11 -0.15
CA THR A 205 56.03 15.26 0.54
C THR A 205 56.01 16.07 1.87
N THR A 206 57.00 16.04 2.77
CA THR A 206 58.46 15.73 2.69
C THR A 206 59.06 15.01 3.93
N GLU A 207 59.98 14.08 3.67
CA GLU A 207 61.30 13.78 4.30
C GLU A 207 61.60 13.82 5.82
N HIS A 208 62.53 12.90 6.21
CA HIS A 208 63.44 12.92 7.37
C HIS A 208 62.88 12.74 8.81
N ARG A 209 63.56 12.07 9.77
CA ARG A 209 64.80 11.24 9.74
C ARG A 209 64.77 10.18 10.87
N GLU A 210 65.66 9.20 10.77
CA GLU A 210 65.93 8.08 11.69
C GLU A 210 65.99 8.46 13.20
N THR A 211 65.56 7.54 14.07
CA THR A 211 66.52 6.82 14.95
C THR A 211 65.94 5.52 15.52
N LYS A 212 66.83 4.63 15.95
CA LYS A 212 66.52 3.29 16.51
C LYS A 212 66.41 3.38 18.03
N HIS A 213 65.58 2.54 18.66
CA HIS A 213 66.04 1.76 19.82
C HIS A 213 65.20 0.48 20.00
N VAL A 214 65.83 -0.53 20.62
CA VAL A 214 65.24 -1.82 20.95
C VAL A 214 65.32 -2.00 22.46
N HIS A 215 64.24 -2.47 23.09
CA HIS A 215 64.37 -3.14 24.38
C HIS A 215 63.37 -4.29 24.53
N THR A 216 63.77 -5.28 25.31
CA THR A 216 63.05 -6.52 25.62
C THR A 216 62.57 -6.49 27.08
N ASP A 217 62.10 -7.64 27.60
CA ASP A 217 61.88 -7.91 29.04
C ASP A 217 60.67 -7.16 29.67
N LYS A 218 59.92 -7.67 30.65
CA LYS A 218 59.71 -9.00 31.31
C LYS A 218 58.19 -9.01 31.69
N LEU A 219 57.43 -10.11 31.75
CA LEU A 219 57.48 -11.29 32.64
C LEU A 219 57.44 -10.95 34.15
N VAL A 220 56.77 -11.79 34.97
CA VAL A 220 56.40 -11.57 36.39
C VAL A 220 55.20 -10.60 36.55
N ALA A 221 54.10 -10.94 37.23
CA ALA A 221 53.66 -12.19 37.87
C ALA A 221 52.17 -12.47 37.58
#